data_AF-A0A1B9AL16-F1
#
_entry.id   AF-A0A1B9AL16-F1
#
_cell.length_a   1.000
_cell.length_b   1.000
_cell.length_c   1.000
_cell.angle_alpha   90.00
_cell.angle_beta   90.00
_cell.angle_gamma   90.00
#
_symmetry.space_group_name_H-M   'P 1'
#
loop_
_entity.id
_entity.type
_entity.pdbx_description
1 polymer ?
#
loop_
_entity_poly.entity_id
_entity_poly.type
_entity_poly.pdbx_seq_one_letter_code
_entity_poly.pdbx_strand_id
1 'polypeptide(L)'
;MAKYFHEKVTEAAKAEGLEHLIIKADLQRWSDDMRKLVELDKVDKKLAGHVMNWVVTDPFWKKNILSAKKLREKFPQLAMQMKASQSPKPPQPTQQRTDTRDKDIEFQRWVGEGNDPEKFDWGK
;
A
#
# COMPACT_ATOMS: atom_id res chain seq x y z
N MET A 1 5.27 11.81 -21.17
CA MET A 1 4.87 10.93 -20.04
C MET A 1 5.67 9.64 -20.00
N ALA A 2 5.77 8.87 -21.09
CA ALA A 2 6.51 7.60 -21.06
C ALA A 2 7.98 7.73 -20.63
N LYS A 3 8.76 8.62 -21.28
CA LYS A 3 10.16 8.89 -20.90
C LYS A 3 10.30 9.30 -19.43
N TYR A 4 9.46 10.24 -18.99
CA TYR A 4 9.43 10.71 -17.60
C TYR A 4 9.16 9.57 -16.61
N PHE A 5 8.16 8.72 -16.87
CA PHE A 5 7.87 7.59 -15.99
C PHE A 5 9.00 6.57 -15.99
N HIS A 6 9.59 6.30 -17.15
CA HIS A 6 10.72 5.40 -17.28
C HIS A 6 11.90 5.88 -16.43
N GLU A 7 12.27 7.16 -16.53
CA GLU A 7 13.30 7.77 -15.70
C GLU A 7 13.03 7.56 -14.20
N LYS A 8 11.79 7.78 -13.75
CA LYS A 8 11.41 7.57 -12.34
C LYS A 8 11.53 6.12 -11.89
N VAL A 9 11.11 5.17 -12.73
CA VAL A 9 11.25 3.74 -12.41
C VAL A 9 12.73 3.33 -12.42
N THR A 10 13.54 3.86 -13.34
CA THR A 10 14.99 3.62 -13.38
C THR A 10 15.68 4.17 -12.13
N GLU A 11 15.35 5.40 -11.69
CA GLU A 11 15.85 6.00 -10.45
C GLU A 11 15.52 5.12 -9.23
N ALA A 12 14.26 4.66 -9.14
CA ALA A 12 13.83 3.78 -8.05
C ALA A 12 14.54 2.42 -8.08
N ALA A 13 14.72 1.82 -9.26
CA ALA A 13 15.44 0.56 -9.41
C ALA A 13 16.94 0.71 -9.08
N LYS A 14 17.56 1.83 -9.46
CA LYS A 14 18.94 2.17 -9.14
C LYS A 14 19.17 2.28 -7.63
N ALA A 15 18.26 2.94 -6.91
CA ALA A 15 18.33 3.05 -5.46
C ALA A 15 18.34 1.67 -4.76
N GLU A 16 17.72 0.66 -5.37
CA GLU A 16 17.67 -0.72 -4.87
C GLU A 16 18.77 -1.63 -5.48
N GLY A 17 19.62 -1.12 -6.36
CA GLY A 17 20.65 -1.91 -7.06
C GLY A 17 20.11 -2.86 -8.15
N LEU A 18 18.86 -2.66 -8.60
CA LEU A 18 18.13 -3.54 -9.52
C LEU A 18 17.95 -2.94 -10.92
N GLU A 19 18.90 -2.13 -11.38
CA GLU A 19 18.80 -1.40 -12.67
C GLU A 19 18.52 -2.32 -13.86
N HIS A 20 19.11 -3.52 -13.86
CA HIS A 20 19.01 -4.51 -14.94
C HIS A 20 17.57 -4.93 -15.28
N LEU A 21 16.62 -4.77 -14.34
CA LEU A 21 15.21 -5.10 -14.57
C LEU A 21 14.52 -4.15 -15.55
N ILE A 22 15.07 -2.95 -15.77
CA ILE A 22 14.42 -1.86 -16.53
C ILE A 22 15.16 -1.53 -17.84
N ILE A 23 16.41 -1.97 -18.01
CA ILE A 23 17.29 -1.62 -19.17
C ILE A 23 16.65 -1.94 -20.53
N LYS A 24 15.86 -3.01 -20.62
CA LYS A 24 15.23 -3.47 -21.88
C LYS A 24 13.82 -2.91 -22.10
N ALA A 25 13.44 -1.84 -21.42
CA ALA A 25 12.12 -1.24 -21.59
C ALA A 25 11.93 -0.67 -23.02
N ASP A 26 10.84 -1.08 -23.67
CA ASP A 26 10.45 -0.56 -24.98
C ASP A 26 9.66 0.76 -24.80
N LEU A 27 10.35 1.89 -25.03
CA LEU A 27 9.75 3.23 -24.86
C LEU A 27 8.59 3.50 -25.82
N GLN A 28 8.51 2.83 -26.99
CA GLN A 28 7.36 2.97 -27.90
C GLN A 28 6.12 2.34 -27.28
N ARG A 29 6.25 1.12 -26.74
CA ARG A 29 5.14 0.47 -26.01
C ARG A 29 4.70 1.28 -24.79
N TRP A 30 5.66 1.85 -24.06
CA TRP A 30 5.33 2.71 -22.93
C TRP A 30 4.59 3.97 -23.37
N SER A 31 4.98 4.56 -24.50
CA SER A 31 4.29 5.71 -25.09
C SER A 31 2.84 5.36 -25.43
N ASP A 32 2.62 4.21 -26.07
CA ASP A 32 1.28 3.72 -26.41
C ASP A 32 0.41 3.48 -25.19
N ASP A 33 0.94 2.85 -24.14
CA ASP A 33 0.17 2.62 -22.91
C ASP A 33 -0.17 3.94 -22.20
N MET A 34 0.75 4.90 -22.18
CA MET A 34 0.49 6.24 -21.63
C MET A 34 -0.52 7.03 -22.47
N ARG A 35 -0.48 6.89 -23.80
CA ARG A 35 -1.48 7.48 -24.69
C ARG A 35 -2.85 6.89 -24.42
N LYS A 36 -2.97 5.55 -24.34
CA LYS A 36 -4.23 4.86 -24.02
C LYS A 36 -4.80 5.29 -22.67
N LEU A 37 -3.94 5.44 -21.65
CA LEU A 37 -4.35 5.92 -20.33
C LEU A 37 -5.06 7.29 -20.39
N VAL A 38 -4.57 8.21 -21.21
CA VAL A 38 -5.15 9.56 -21.33
C VAL A 38 -6.31 9.61 -22.32
N GLU A 39 -6.16 8.99 -23.49
CA GLU A 39 -7.13 9.11 -24.58
C GLU A 39 -8.31 8.16 -24.43
N LEU A 40 -8.06 6.91 -24.02
CA LEU A 40 -9.10 5.89 -23.87
C LEU A 40 -9.66 5.87 -22.45
N ASP A 41 -8.78 5.84 -21.45
CA ASP A 41 -9.21 5.73 -20.04
C ASP A 41 -9.58 7.11 -19.45
N LYS A 42 -9.46 8.19 -20.25
CA LYS A 42 -9.84 9.58 -19.92
C LYS A 42 -9.22 10.10 -18.62
N VAL A 43 -8.04 9.59 -18.27
CA VAL A 43 -7.31 10.05 -17.08
C VAL A 43 -6.71 11.41 -17.34
N ASP A 44 -6.92 12.34 -16.41
CA ASP A 44 -6.28 13.65 -16.44
C ASP A 44 -4.75 13.53 -16.36
N LYS A 45 -4.05 14.29 -17.21
CA LYS A 45 -2.58 14.22 -17.30
C LYS A 45 -1.90 14.62 -15.99
N LYS A 46 -2.47 15.56 -15.21
CA LYS A 46 -1.90 15.96 -13.92
C LYS A 46 -2.07 14.84 -12.89
N LEU A 47 -3.26 14.24 -12.82
CA LEU A 47 -3.49 13.07 -11.97
C LEU A 47 -2.53 11.92 -12.32
N ALA A 48 -2.35 11.62 -13.60
CA ALA A 48 -1.39 10.62 -14.04
C ALA A 48 0.04 10.96 -13.57
N GLY A 49 0.46 12.21 -13.69
CA GLY A 49 1.73 12.71 -13.17
C GLY A 49 1.91 12.49 -11.66
N HIS A 50 0.88 12.81 -10.87
CA HIS A 50 0.91 12.59 -9.42
C HIS A 50 1.02 11.11 -9.07
N VAL A 51 0.25 10.25 -9.73
CA VAL A 51 0.31 8.79 -9.52
C VAL A 51 1.68 8.24 -9.92
N MET A 52 2.26 8.69 -11.03
CA MET A 52 3.61 8.30 -11.46
C MET A 52 4.69 8.65 -10.43
N ASN A 53 4.59 9.82 -9.79
CA ASN A 53 5.53 10.22 -8.75
C ASN A 53 5.33 9.44 -7.46
N TRP A 54 4.08 9.19 -7.08
CA TRP A 54 3.75 8.49 -5.84
C TRP A 54 4.09 6.99 -5.92
N VAL A 55 3.78 6.33 -7.03
CA VAL A 55 3.90 4.86 -7.17
C VAL A 55 5.34 4.37 -7.02
N VAL A 56 6.33 5.17 -7.39
CA VAL A 56 7.76 4.84 -7.26
C VAL A 56 8.30 5.06 -5.85
N THR A 57 7.58 5.84 -5.02
CA THR A 57 7.95 6.10 -3.62
C THR A 57 7.30 5.10 -2.66
N ASP A 58 6.14 4.56 -3.02
CA ASP A 58 5.41 3.63 -2.17
C ASP A 58 6.11 2.26 -2.11
N PRO A 59 6.48 1.75 -0.93
CA PRO A 59 7.22 0.49 -0.80
C PRO A 59 6.48 -0.74 -1.34
N PHE A 60 5.14 -0.71 -1.33
CA PHE A 60 4.33 -1.78 -1.87
C PHE A 60 4.24 -1.70 -3.39
N TRP A 61 4.00 -0.51 -3.95
CA TRP A 61 3.78 -0.36 -5.39
C TRP A 61 5.05 -0.28 -6.22
N LYS A 62 6.15 0.29 -5.70
CA LYS A 62 7.40 0.44 -6.46
C LYS A 62 7.93 -0.90 -6.99
N LYS A 63 7.75 -1.98 -6.22
CA LYS A 63 8.14 -3.35 -6.61
C LYS A 63 7.14 -4.03 -7.56
N ASN A 64 5.89 -3.57 -7.59
CA ASN A 64 4.83 -4.15 -8.42
C ASN A 64 4.64 -3.44 -9.76
N ILE A 65 5.00 -2.16 -9.86
CA ILE A 65 4.80 -1.33 -11.04
C ILE A 65 6.16 -0.97 -11.66
N LEU A 66 6.65 -1.90 -12.50
CA LEU A 66 7.91 -1.75 -13.24
C LEU A 66 7.71 -1.41 -14.73
N SER A 67 6.46 -1.18 -15.17
CA SER A 67 6.16 -0.84 -16.57
C SER A 67 4.92 0.04 -16.72
N ALA A 68 4.86 0.80 -17.83
CA ALA A 68 3.70 1.62 -18.18
C ALA A 68 2.40 0.80 -18.33
N LYS A 69 2.49 -0.42 -18.88
CA LYS A 69 1.35 -1.35 -18.96
C LYS A 69 0.77 -1.64 -17.58
N LYS A 70 1.61 -1.98 -16.60
CA LYS A 70 1.17 -2.31 -15.24
C LYS A 70 0.59 -1.09 -14.52
N LEU A 71 1.19 0.09 -14.76
CA LEU A 71 0.68 1.36 -14.26
C LEU A 71 -0.75 1.59 -14.75
N ARG A 72 -1.01 1.44 -16.06
CA ARG A 72 -2.34 1.59 -16.66
C ARG A 72 -3.33 0.58 -16.09
N GLU A 73 -2.97 -0.71 -16.05
CA GLU A 73 -3.82 -1.79 -15.51
C GLU A 73 -4.27 -1.52 -14.07
N LYS A 74 -3.39 -0.96 -13.23
CA LYS A 74 -3.65 -0.72 -11.80
C LYS A 74 -4.04 0.72 -11.49
N PHE A 75 -4.18 1.58 -12.50
CA PHE A 75 -4.38 3.02 -12.31
C PHE A 75 -5.54 3.38 -11.38
N PRO A 76 -6.74 2.77 -11.49
CA PRO A 76 -7.87 3.10 -10.60
C PRO A 76 -7.55 2.82 -9.13
N GLN A 77 -6.90 1.69 -8.85
CA GLN A 77 -6.50 1.29 -7.51
C GLN A 77 -5.42 2.22 -6.95
N LEU A 78 -4.42 2.56 -7.78
CA LEU A 78 -3.36 3.49 -7.42
C LEU A 78 -3.90 4.87 -7.06
N ALA A 79 -4.81 5.41 -7.87
CA ALA A 79 -5.40 6.73 -7.65
C ALA A 79 -6.18 6.78 -6.33
N MET A 80 -6.94 5.74 -6.00
CA MET A 80 -7.67 5.65 -4.73
C MET A 80 -6.73 5.53 -3.53
N GLN A 81 -5.71 4.67 -3.62
CA GLN A 81 -4.77 4.46 -2.53
C GLN A 81 -3.87 5.69 -2.29
N MET A 82 -3.43 6.37 -3.34
CA MET A 82 -2.69 7.62 -3.22
C MET A 82 -3.48 8.67 -2.43
N LYS A 83 -4.78 8.83 -2.72
CA LYS A 83 -5.65 9.76 -1.98
C LYS A 83 -5.82 9.34 -0.51
N ALA A 84 -5.97 8.04 -0.25
CA ALA A 84 -6.08 7.50 1.10
C ALA A 84 -4.78 7.71 1.91
N SER A 85 -3.61 7.55 1.29
CA SER A 85 -2.31 7.77 1.93
C SER A 85 -2.01 9.25 2.23
N GLN A 86 -2.60 10.18 1.48
CA GLN A 86 -2.47 11.63 1.72
C GLN A 86 -3.47 12.16 2.75
N SER A 87 -4.52 11.39 3.04
CA SER A 87 -5.46 11.73 4.11
C SER A 87 -4.85 11.30 5.45
N PRO A 88 -4.89 12.13 6.50
CA PRO A 88 -4.51 11.68 7.83
C PRO A 88 -5.35 10.45 8.17
N LYS A 89 -4.69 9.31 8.43
CA LYS A 89 -5.39 8.12 8.90
C LYS A 89 -6.17 8.54 10.15
N PRO A 90 -7.51 8.37 10.19
CA PRO A 90 -8.19 8.40 11.48
C PRO A 90 -7.49 7.36 12.36
N PRO A 91 -7.28 7.65 13.66
CA PRO A 91 -6.67 6.68 14.57
C PRO A 91 -7.43 5.37 14.39
N GLN A 92 -6.75 4.34 13.90
CA GLN A 92 -7.34 3.02 13.87
C GLN A 92 -7.73 2.72 15.32
N PRO A 93 -8.99 2.35 15.60
CA PRO A 93 -9.29 1.77 16.88
C PRO A 93 -8.38 0.57 16.96
N THR A 94 -7.38 0.65 17.85
CA THR A 94 -6.76 -0.54 18.39
C THR A 94 -7.92 -1.30 18.99
N GLN A 95 -8.51 -2.21 18.23
CA GLN A 95 -9.24 -3.31 18.82
C GLN A 95 -8.17 -4.00 19.66
N GLN A 96 -8.08 -3.58 20.92
CA GLN A 96 -7.52 -4.39 21.97
C GLN A 96 -8.31 -5.68 21.84
N ARG A 97 -7.74 -6.66 21.14
CA ARG A 97 -8.17 -8.03 21.30
C ARG A 97 -7.87 -8.30 22.75
N THR A 98 -8.86 -8.14 23.62
CA THR A 98 -8.86 -8.83 24.90
C THR A 98 -8.76 -10.29 24.50
N ASP A 99 -7.54 -10.82 24.51
CA ASP A 99 -7.31 -12.23 24.28
C ASP A 99 -8.08 -12.91 25.41
N THR A 100 -9.03 -13.79 25.08
CA THR A 100 -9.86 -14.47 26.08
C THR A 100 -9.02 -15.20 27.13
N ARG A 101 -7.76 -15.50 26.80
CA ARG A 101 -6.75 -16.09 27.68
C ARG A 101 -6.32 -15.18 28.84
N ASP A 102 -6.44 -13.86 28.72
CA ASP A 102 -6.07 -12.94 29.80
C ASP A 102 -6.99 -13.13 31.02
N LYS A 103 -8.28 -13.38 30.78
CA LYS A 103 -9.26 -13.68 31.84
C LYS A 103 -8.99 -15.00 32.54
N ASP A 104 -8.55 -16.03 31.80
CA ASP A 104 -8.18 -17.32 32.39
C ASP A 104 -6.95 -17.20 33.30
N ILE A 105 -5.96 -16.38 32.91
CA ILE A 105 -4.77 -16.10 33.72
C ILE A 105 -5.13 -15.32 34.98
N GLU A 106 -6.00 -14.31 34.86
CA GLU A 106 -6.51 -13.55 36.01
C GLU A 106 -7.32 -14.43 36.98
N PHE A 107 -8.19 -15.29 36.46
CA PHE A 107 -8.96 -16.22 37.26
C PHE A 107 -8.07 -17.21 38.03
N GLN A 108 -7.05 -17.78 37.37
CA GLN A 108 -6.10 -18.67 38.04
C GLN A 108 -5.34 -17.98 39.17
N ARG A 109 -4.93 -16.71 38.99
CA ARG A 109 -4.30 -15.92 40.07
C ARG A 109 -5.26 -15.64 41.21
N TRP A 110 -6.49 -15.24 40.89
CA TRP A 110 -7.54 -14.94 41.87
C TRP A 110 -7.83 -16.12 42.79
N VAL A 111 -7.98 -17.33 42.21
CA VAL A 111 -8.19 -18.55 42.99
C VAL A 111 -6.94 -18.92 43.80
N GLY A 112 -5.74 -18.72 43.24
CA GLY A 112 -4.47 -18.94 43.94
C GLY A 112 -4.25 -18.03 45.15
N GLU A 113 -4.83 -16.82 45.15
CA GLU A 113 -4.83 -15.89 46.27
C GLU A 113 -5.85 -16.27 47.36
N GLY A 114 -6.64 -17.32 47.15
CA GLY A 114 -7.65 -17.82 48.10
C GLY A 114 -8.99 -17.11 48.02
N ASN A 115 -9.23 -16.31 46.98
CA ASN A 115 -10.50 -15.66 46.77
C ASN A 115 -11.55 -16.64 46.21
N ASP A 116 -12.82 -16.35 46.49
CA ASP A 116 -13.96 -17.17 46.08
C ASP A 116 -14.11 -17.19 44.54
N PRO A 117 -14.04 -18.37 43.89
CA PRO A 117 -14.14 -18.50 42.44
C PRO A 117 -15.46 -17.96 41.86
N GLU A 118 -16.57 -18.06 42.61
CA GLU A 118 -17.89 -17.64 42.11
C GLU A 118 -18.06 -16.12 42.05
N LYS A 119 -17.15 -15.37 42.69
CA LYS A 119 -17.18 -13.91 42.74
C LYS A 119 -16.27 -13.24 41.69
N PHE A 120 -15.58 -14.03 40.87
CA PHE A 120 -14.71 -13.48 39.83
C PHE A 120 -15.53 -12.84 38.69
N ASP A 121 -15.19 -11.60 38.34
CA ASP A 121 -15.88 -10.85 37.30
C ASP A 121 -15.33 -11.19 35.90
N TRP A 122 -16.08 -12.03 35.19
CA TRP A 122 -15.79 -12.42 33.82
C TRP A 122 -15.98 -11.29 32.81
N GLY A 123 -16.64 -10.19 33.18
CA GLY A 123 -17.11 -9.18 32.23
C GLY A 123 -18.25 -9.74 31.36
N LYS A 124 -19.28 -8.93 31.09
CA LYS A 124 -20.35 -9.27 30.14
C LYS A 124 -20.00 -8.79 28.73
#